data_AF-A0A081N1M5-F1
#
_entry.id   AF-A0A081N1M5-F1
#
_cell.length_a   1.000
_cell.length_b   1.000
_cell.length_c   1.000
_cell.angle_alpha   90.00
_cell.angle_beta   90.00
_cell.angle_gamma   90.00
#
_symmetry.space_group_name_H-M   'P 1'
#
loop_
_entity.id
_entity.type
_entity.pdbx_description
1 polymer ?
#
loop_
_entity_poly.entity_id
_entity_poly.type
_entity_poly.pdbx_seq_one_letter_code
_entity_poly.pdbx_strand_id
1 'polypeptide(L)' 'MTVKELISLLKQLPEDKRVFVRSYEEGFDPVCSASLKMLEPEVSGRWYVGCFQSSDGVDKKTAFEGVIIGGDQRSP' A
#
# COMPACT_ATOMS: atom_id res chain seq x y z
N MET A 1 -9.43 7.29 -10.87
CA MET A 1 -10.25 6.15 -11.30
C MET A 1 -11.60 6.14 -10.59
N THR A 2 -12.60 5.50 -11.18
CA THR A 2 -13.89 5.18 -10.55
C THR A 2 -13.78 3.90 -9.71
N VAL A 3 -14.79 3.64 -8.86
CA VAL A 3 -14.89 2.38 -8.09
C VAL A 3 -14.88 1.15 -9.01
N LYS A 4 -15.58 1.23 -10.14
CA LYS A 4 -15.64 0.14 -11.12
C LYS A 4 -14.27 -0.17 -11.72
N GLU A 5 -13.50 0.86 -12.06
CA GLU A 5 -12.14 0.72 -12.59
C GLU A 5 -11.19 0.15 -11.54
N LEU A 6 -11.29 0.59 -10.27
CA LEU A 6 -10.52 0.03 -9.16
C LEU A 6 -10.80 -1.46 -8.99
N ILE A 7 -12.08 -1.86 -8.96
CA ILE A 7 -12.46 -3.26 -8.81
C ILE A 7 -11.91 -4.09 -9.98
N SER A 8 -12.04 -3.60 -11.21
CA SER A 8 -11.49 -4.29 -12.39
C SER A 8 -9.98 -4.47 -12.30
N LEU A 9 -9.26 -3.47 -11.80
CA LEU A 9 -7.81 -3.54 -11.58
C LEU A 9 -7.46 -4.56 -10.49
N LEU A 10 -8.14 -4.54 -9.35
CA LEU A 10 -7.86 -5.45 -8.23
C LEU A 10 -8.18 -6.91 -8.56
N LYS A 11 -9.20 -7.17 -9.40
CA LYS A 11 -9.55 -8.52 -9.88
C LYS A 11 -8.45 -9.18 -10.71
N GLN A 12 -7.46 -8.43 -11.19
CA GLN A 12 -6.33 -8.98 -11.94
C GLN A 12 -5.20 -9.46 -11.02
N LEU A 13 -5.32 -9.23 -9.71
CA LEU A 13 -4.30 -9.55 -8.70
C LEU A 13 -4.74 -10.75 -7.85
N PRO A 14 -3.80 -11.46 -7.20
CA PRO A 14 -4.15 -12.62 -6.39
C PRO A 14 -5.01 -12.23 -5.18
N GLU A 15 -6.11 -12.94 -4.99
CA GLU A 15 -7.15 -12.63 -4.00
C GLU A 15 -6.69 -12.83 -2.54
N ASP A 16 -5.63 -13.60 -2.33
CA ASP A 16 -5.05 -13.92 -1.02
C ASP A 16 -4.04 -12.89 -0.51
N LYS A 17 -3.76 -11.84 -1.30
CA LYS A 17 -2.73 -10.84 -0.99
C LYS A 17 -3.30 -9.69 -0.19
N ARG A 18 -2.52 -9.23 0.79
CA ARG A 18 -2.84 -8.01 1.55
C ARG A 18 -2.69 -6.78 0.67
N VAL A 19 -3.62 -5.84 0.84
CA VAL A 19 -3.64 -4.56 0.11
C VAL A 19 -3.13 -3.45 1.01
N PHE A 20 -2.23 -2.63 0.47
CA PHE A 20 -1.63 -1.49 1.14
C PHE A 20 -1.85 -0.24 0.30
N VAL A 21 -2.12 0.87 0.98
CA VAL A 21 -2.32 2.17 0.35
C VAL A 21 -1.15 3.06 0.76
N ARG A 22 -0.50 3.68 -0.23
CA ARG A 22 0.48 4.74 0.05
C ARG A 22 -0.27 6.04 0.31
N SER A 23 -0.38 6.44 1.58
CA SER A 23 -0.90 7.76 1.94
C SER A 23 0.15 8.84 1.70
N TYR A 24 -0.26 9.98 1.14
CA TYR A 24 0.48 11.24 1.18
C TYR A 24 -0.25 12.18 2.15
N GLU A 25 0.49 12.99 2.92
CA GLU A 25 -0.08 13.83 3.99
C GLU A 25 -1.17 14.79 3.46
N GLU A 26 -2.34 14.78 4.12
CA GLU A 26 -3.47 15.74 3.98
C GLU A 26 -4.01 15.98 2.54
N GLY A 27 -3.63 15.14 1.58
CA GLY A 27 -4.01 15.26 0.17
C GLY A 27 -4.95 14.15 -0.31
N PHE A 28 -5.72 14.43 -1.35
CA PHE A 28 -6.48 13.44 -2.09
C PHE A 28 -5.82 13.19 -3.44
N ASP A 29 -5.02 12.13 -3.54
CA ASP A 29 -4.48 11.70 -4.84
C ASP A 29 -5.43 10.70 -5.51
N PRO A 30 -5.73 10.88 -6.81
CA PRO A 30 -6.45 9.86 -7.54
C PRO A 30 -5.60 8.59 -7.59
N VAL A 31 -6.22 7.44 -7.32
CA VAL A 31 -5.57 6.15 -7.53
C VAL A 31 -5.28 5.97 -9.02
N CYS A 32 -4.03 5.68 -9.33
CA CYS A 32 -3.53 5.52 -10.70
C CYS A 32 -2.96 4.13 -10.97
N SER A 33 -2.57 3.37 -9.94
CA SER A 33 -1.92 2.07 -10.13
C SER A 33 -2.14 1.11 -8.96
N ALA A 34 -2.03 -0.20 -9.26
CA ALA A 34 -1.91 -1.28 -8.30
C ALA A 34 -0.83 -2.25 -8.79
N SER A 35 0.06 -2.69 -7.91
CA SER A 35 1.17 -3.59 -8.26
C SER A 35 1.53 -4.52 -7.12
N LEU A 36 1.97 -5.74 -7.43
CA LEU A 36 2.58 -6.64 -6.46
C LEU A 36 4.00 -6.17 -6.15
N LYS A 37 4.32 -6.07 -4.86
CA LYS A 37 5.68 -5.78 -4.38
C LYS A 37 6.01 -6.67 -3.20
N MET A 38 7.29 -7.05 -3.13
CA MET A 38 7.85 -7.58 -1.90
C MET A 38 8.00 -6.42 -0.91
N LEU A 39 7.40 -6.57 0.26
CA LEU A 39 7.44 -5.59 1.34
C LEU A 39 8.24 -6.17 2.49
N GLU A 40 9.20 -5.38 2.95
CA GLU A 40 9.92 -5.68 4.17
C GLU A 40 9.20 -5.00 5.34
N PRO A 41 8.97 -5.71 6.46
CA PRO A 41 8.42 -5.07 7.65
C PRO A 41 9.39 -3.99 8.13
N GLU A 42 8.98 -2.72 8.03
CA GLU A 42 9.73 -1.59 8.55
C GLU A 42 9.67 -1.61 10.08
N VAL A 43 10.80 -1.89 10.71
CA VAL A 43 10.93 -2.03 12.17
C VAL A 43 11.09 -0.64 12.83
N SER A 44 11.49 0.38 12.05
CA SER A 44 11.78 1.72 12.54
C SER A 44 10.72 2.72 12.06
N GLY A 45 9.67 2.91 12.85
CA GLY A 45 8.67 3.98 12.64
C GLY A 45 9.21 5.42 12.65
N ARG A 46 10.54 5.62 12.76
CA ARG A 46 11.21 6.93 12.73
C ARG A 46 10.99 7.73 11.44
N TRP A 47 10.56 7.08 10.36
CA TRP A 47 10.26 7.71 9.07
C TRP A 47 8.77 7.94 8.82
N TYR A 48 7.90 7.62 9.79
CA TYR A 48 6.46 7.76 9.64
C TYR A 48 5.93 8.95 10.46
N VAL A 49 5.54 10.02 9.78
CA VAL A 49 4.80 11.15 10.38
C VAL A 49 3.31 10.79 10.32
N GLY A 50 2.80 10.10 11.37
CA GLY A 50 1.42 9.64 11.44
C GLY A 50 1.18 8.60 12.55
N CYS A 51 -0.07 8.13 12.71
CA CYS A 51 -0.39 7.02 13.61
C CYS A 51 0.19 5.70 13.09
N PHE A 52 1.42 5.38 13.48
CA PHE A 52 2.01 4.07 13.25
C PHE A 52 1.37 3.05 14.20
N GLN A 53 0.36 2.34 13.73
CA GLN A 53 -0.12 1.17 14.44
C GLN A 53 0.88 0.05 14.18
N SER A 54 1.69 -0.30 15.19
CA SER A 54 2.54 -1.48 15.08
C SER A 54 1.62 -2.65 14.79
N SER A 55 1.84 -3.31 13.66
CA SER A 55 1.07 -4.48 13.29
C SER A 55 1.37 -5.61 14.27
N ASP A 56 0.61 -5.67 15.36
CA ASP A 56 0.56 -6.84 16.21
C ASP A 56 0.03 -8.00 15.35
N GLY A 57 0.95 -8.87 14.92
CA GLY A 57 0.64 -10.04 14.09
C GLY A 57 1.29 -10.08 12.70
N VAL A 58 2.15 -9.13 12.32
CA VAL A 58 3.09 -9.35 11.21
C VAL A 58 4.40 -9.83 11.81
N ASP A 59 4.84 -11.02 11.40
CA ASP A 59 6.13 -11.56 11.83
C ASP A 59 7.23 -10.57 11.41
N LYS A 60 7.78 -9.83 12.38
CA LYS A 60 8.56 -8.58 12.17
C LYS A 60 9.92 -8.79 11.49
N LYS A 61 10.13 -9.95 10.86
CA LYS A 61 11.42 -10.42 10.35
C LYS A 61 11.36 -11.06 8.96
N THR A 62 10.18 -11.24 8.37
CA THR A 62 10.05 -11.94 7.08
C THR A 62 9.42 -11.01 6.06
N ALA A 63 10.11 -10.82 4.92
CA ALA A 63 9.54 -10.14 3.78
C ALA A 63 8.26 -10.86 3.31
N PHE A 64 7.26 -10.10 2.92
CA PHE A 64 5.98 -10.63 2.45
C PHE A 64 5.54 -9.91 1.19
N GLU A 65 4.80 -10.61 0.34
CA GLU A 65 4.26 -10.01 -0.88
C GLU A 65 2.92 -9.32 -0.60
N GLY A 66 2.75 -8.11 -1.14
CA GLY A 66 1.54 -7.31 -0.99
C GLY A 66 1.20 -6.53 -2.24
N VAL A 67 -0.07 -6.18 -2.38
CA VAL A 67 -0.54 -5.26 -3.42
C VAL A 67 -0.39 -3.83 -2.91
N ILE A 68 0.42 -3.02 -3.57
CA ILE A 68 0.52 -1.58 -3.33
C ILE A 68 -0.41 -0.84 -4.28
N ILE A 69 -1.35 -0.08 -3.71
CA ILE A 69 -2.17 0.91 -4.42
C ILE A 69 -1.50 2.27 -4.29
N GLY A 70 -1.19 2.89 -5.44
CA GLY A 70 -0.50 4.17 -5.53
C GLY A 70 -1.34 5.25 -6.21
N GLY A 71 -1.27 6.46 -5.67
CA GLY A 71 -1.73 7.68 -6.33
C GLY A 71 -0.79 8.14 -7.44
N ASP A 72 -1.18 9.19 -8.17
CA ASP A 72 -0.33 9.83 -9.17
C ASP A 72 0.98 10.31 -8.50
N GLN A 73 2.11 9.73 -8.92
CA GLN A 73 3.43 10.16 -8.45
C GLN A 73 3.71 11.53 -9.08
N ARG A 74 3.22 12.62 -8.48
CA ARG A 74 3.79 13.93 -8.78
C ARG A 74 5.23 13.89 -8.29
N SER A 75 6.17 13.72 -9.22
CA SER A 75 7.59 13.85 -8.93
C SER A 75 7.83 15.16 -8.17
N PRO A 76 8.58 15.15 -7.04
CA PRO A 76 9.20 16.37 -6.55
C PRO A 76 10.21 16.92 -7.57
#